data_AF-A0A374BLX5-F1
#
_entry.id   AF-A0A374BLX5-F1
#
_cell.length_a   1.000
_cell.length_b   1.000
_cell.length_c   1.000
_cell.angle_alpha   90.00
_cell.angle_beta   90.00
_cell.angle_gamma   90.00
#
_symmetry.space_group_name_H-M   'P 1'
#
loop_
_entity.id
_entity.type
_entity.pdbx_description
1 polymer ?
#
loop_
_entity_poly.entity_id
_entity_poly.type
_entity_poly.pdbx_seq_one_letter_code
_entity_poly.pdbx_strand_id
1 'polypeptide(L)' 'MKNSDHTQTASYDNKPGAKAYRAKQKKLIGNGKLQEAFDMDVADIKSQFPGKYDSSIQQAQDTLNDIIKKVGK' A
#
# COMPACT_ATOMS: atom_id res chain seq x y z
N MET A 1 -7.48 3.95 -9.47
CA MET A 1 -8.22 4.73 -8.46
C MET A 1 -8.66 6.06 -9.07
N LYS A 2 -9.82 6.64 -8.70
CA LYS A 2 -10.19 8.00 -9.14
C LYS A 2 -9.41 9.05 -8.34
N ASN A 3 -9.19 10.24 -8.89
CA ASN A 3 -8.43 11.30 -8.20
C ASN A 3 -9.03 11.65 -6.83
N SER A 4 -10.36 11.71 -6.71
CA SER A 4 -11.08 11.98 -5.45
C SER A 4 -10.87 10.89 -4.39
N ASP A 5 -10.65 9.65 -4.81
CA ASP A 5 -10.35 8.54 -3.90
C ASP A 5 -8.87 8.61 -3.48
N HIS A 6 -7.98 9.02 -4.40
CA HIS A 6 -6.56 9.22 -4.12
C HIS A 6 -6.30 10.26 -3.05
N THR A 7 -7.10 11.31 -2.96
CA THR A 7 -6.90 12.32 -1.93
C THR A 7 -7.22 11.84 -0.51
N GLN A 8 -7.88 10.69 -0.36
CA GLN A 8 -8.35 10.19 0.92
C GLN A 8 -7.39 9.19 1.57
N THR A 9 -6.44 8.62 0.84
CA THR A 9 -5.49 7.66 1.40
C THR A 9 -4.54 8.31 2.39
N ALA A 10 -4.02 7.53 3.34
CA ALA A 10 -3.11 8.00 4.37
C ALA A 10 -1.78 8.51 3.80
N SER A 11 -1.35 8.00 2.64
CA SER A 11 -0.10 8.39 1.98
C SER A 11 -0.20 9.67 1.13
N TYR A 12 -1.41 10.25 0.96
CA TYR A 12 -1.64 11.33 0.02
C TYR A 12 -0.98 12.67 0.41
N ASP A 13 -0.12 13.15 -0.49
CA ASP A 13 0.50 14.48 -0.50
C ASP A 13 0.88 15.03 0.90
N ASN A 14 0.29 16.16 1.28
CA ASN A 14 0.55 16.87 2.53
C ASN A 14 -0.54 16.66 3.59
N LYS A 15 -1.36 15.60 3.44
CA LYS A 15 -2.34 15.23 4.47
C LYS A 15 -1.64 15.07 5.83
N PRO A 16 -2.25 15.52 6.94
CA PRO A 16 -1.69 15.30 8.26
C PRO A 16 -1.35 13.81 8.47
N GLY A 17 -0.11 13.53 8.89
CA GLY A 17 0.38 12.16 9.06
C GLY A 17 0.95 11.48 7.80
N ALA A 18 0.72 11.99 6.59
CA ALA A 18 1.18 11.35 5.36
C ALA A 18 2.69 11.22 5.25
N LYS A 19 3.45 12.20 5.77
CA LYS A 19 4.91 12.13 5.83
C LYS A 19 5.38 10.97 6.71
N ALA A 20 4.78 10.80 7.89
CA ALA A 20 5.11 9.71 8.81
C ALA A 20 4.70 8.34 8.24
N TYR A 21 3.54 8.28 7.58
CA TYR A 21 3.04 7.08 6.90
C TYR A 21 4.03 6.62 5.81
N ARG A 22 4.43 7.53 4.91
CA ARG A 22 5.43 7.25 3.86
C ARG A 22 6.80 6.90 4.44
N ALA A 23 7.21 7.53 5.55
CA ALA A 23 8.45 7.17 6.23
C ALA A 23 8.41 5.73 6.77
N LYS A 24 7.28 5.31 7.36
CA LYS A 24 7.07 3.92 7.81
C LYS A 24 7.11 2.94 6.63
N GLN A 25 6.38 3.25 5.56
CA GLN A 25 6.36 2.45 4.33
C GLN A 25 7.78 2.28 3.75
N LYS A 26 8.54 3.39 3.63
CA LYS A 26 9.93 3.37 3.16
C LYS A 26 10.84 2.52 4.06
N LYS A 27 10.68 2.59 5.38
CA LYS A 27 11.44 1.78 6.33
C LYS A 27 11.17 0.28 6.16
N LEU A 28 9.91 -0.11 5.96
CA LEU A 28 9.53 -1.51 5.71
C LEU A 28 10.16 -2.02 4.40
N ILE A 29 10.03 -1.25 3.32
CA ILE A 29 10.63 -1.58 2.02
C ILE A 29 12.16 -1.71 2.14
N GLY A 30 12.83 -0.76 2.78
CA GLY A 30 14.28 -0.78 2.97
C GLY A 30 14.79 -1.98 3.79
N ASN A 31 13.93 -2.56 4.63
CA ASN A 31 14.23 -3.76 5.42
C ASN A 31 13.80 -5.06 4.73
N GLY A 32 13.39 -5.02 3.45
CA GLY A 32 12.90 -6.19 2.71
C GLY A 32 11.50 -6.66 3.12
N LYS A 33 10.80 -5.93 3.99
CA LYS A 33 9.46 -6.25 4.48
C LYS A 33 8.39 -5.77 3.50
N LEU A 34 8.47 -6.25 2.26
CA LEU A 34 7.59 -5.80 1.17
C LEU A 34 6.11 -6.12 1.43
N GLN A 35 5.81 -7.29 2.02
CA GLN A 35 4.45 -7.66 2.40
C GLN A 35 3.89 -6.70 3.46
N GLU A 36 4.65 -6.41 4.53
CA GLU A 36 4.20 -5.47 5.57
C GLU A 36 3.96 -4.06 5.03
N ALA A 37 4.77 -3.61 4.06
CA ALA A 37 4.60 -2.32 3.41
C ALA A 37 3.33 -2.26 2.55
N PHE A 38 2.98 -3.36 1.88
CA PHE A 38 1.75 -3.46 1.10
C PHE A 38 0.51 -3.60 1.98
N ASP A 39 0.57 -4.42 3.03
CA ASP A 39 -0.55 -4.65 3.95
C ASP A 39 -1.01 -3.36 4.64
N MET A 40 -0.08 -2.45 4.97
CA MET A 40 -0.47 -1.15 5.54
C MET A 40 -1.26 -0.28 4.55
N ASP A 41 -0.91 -0.31 3.26
CA ASP A 41 -1.66 0.40 2.20
C ASP A 41 -3.02 -0.26 1.97
N VAL A 42 -3.08 -1.60 1.97
CA VAL A 42 -4.33 -2.36 1.85
C VAL A 42 -5.29 -2.06 3.00
N ALA A 43 -4.78 -2.01 4.24
CA ALA A 43 -5.59 -1.69 5.41
C ALA A 43 -6.20 -0.29 5.31
N ASP A 44 -5.41 0.71 4.88
CA ASP A 44 -5.91 2.07 4.65
C ASP A 44 -6.97 2.09 3.54
N ILE A 45 -6.70 1.47 2.39
CA ILE A 45 -7.64 1.42 1.27
C ILE A 45 -8.95 0.72 1.66
N LYS A 46 -8.90 -0.41 2.39
CA LYS A 46 -10.10 -1.13 2.84
C LYS A 46 -10.89 -0.36 3.90
N SER A 47 -10.21 0.39 4.77
CA SER A 47 -10.88 1.27 5.74
C SER A 47 -11.62 2.41 5.05
N GLN A 48 -11.02 3.00 4.01
CA GLN A 48 -11.60 4.14 3.30
C GLN A 48 -12.65 3.71 2.25
N PHE A 49 -12.46 2.55 1.63
CA PHE A 49 -13.25 2.07 0.50
C PHE A 49 -13.61 0.58 0.61
N PRO A 50 -14.47 0.19 1.57
CA PRO A 50 -14.83 -1.21 1.78
C PRO A 50 -15.34 -1.87 0.49
N GLY A 51 -14.71 -2.96 0.07
CA GLY A 51 -15.09 -3.76 -1.11
C GLY A 51 -14.78 -3.16 -2.48
N LYS A 52 -14.58 -1.83 -2.58
CA LYS A 52 -14.45 -1.12 -3.86
C LYS A 52 -13.23 -1.54 -4.69
N TYR A 53 -12.14 -1.93 -4.01
CA TYR A 53 -10.85 -2.22 -4.64
C TYR A 53 -10.37 -3.65 -4.44
N ASP A 54 -11.20 -4.56 -3.91
CA ASP A 54 -10.76 -5.91 -3.56
C ASP A 54 -10.13 -6.68 -4.73
N SER A 55 -10.73 -6.62 -5.92
CA SER A 55 -10.15 -7.26 -7.12
C SER A 55 -8.80 -6.65 -7.53
N SER A 56 -8.65 -5.33 -7.44
CA SER A 56 -7.39 -4.65 -7.76
C SER A 56 -6.32 -4.90 -6.70
N ILE A 57 -6.71 -4.97 -5.43
CA ILE A 57 -5.83 -5.35 -4.32
C ILE A 57 -5.32 -6.78 -4.54
N GLN A 58 -6.18 -7.71 -4.94
CA GLN A 58 -5.77 -9.08 -5.25
C GLN A 58 -4.74 -9.13 -6.38
N GLN A 59 -4.97 -8.41 -7.48
CA GLN A 59 -4.01 -8.34 -8.60
C GLN A 59 -2.65 -7.76 -8.17
N ALA A 60 -2.68 -6.74 -7.32
CA ALA A 60 -1.46 -6.15 -6.77
C ALA A 60 -0.74 -7.12 -5.82
N GLN A 61 -1.47 -7.89 -5.01
CA GLN A 61 -0.92 -8.95 -4.16
C GLN A 61 -0.26 -10.05 -4.99
N ASP A 62 -0.87 -10.47 -6.10
CA ASP A 62 -0.30 -11.49 -6.99
C ASP A 62 1.02 -10.99 -7.61
N THR A 63 1.05 -9.73 -8.03
CA THR A 63 2.28 -9.07 -8.53
C THR A 63 3.35 -8.99 -7.45
N LEU A 64 2.96 -8.65 -6.22
CA LEU A 64 3.87 -8.58 -5.08
C LEU A 64 4.48 -9.96 -4.77
N ASN A 65 3.68 -11.02 -4.81
CA ASN A 65 4.14 -12.39 -4.61
C ASN A 65 5.23 -12.76 -5.64
N ASP A 66 5.06 -12.36 -6.90
CA ASP A 66 6.04 -12.60 -7.94
C ASP A 66 7.32 -11.77 -7.78
N ILE A 67 7.21 -10.54 -7.30
CA ILE A 67 8.37 -9.72 -6.92
C ILE A 67 9.13 -10.41 -5.79
N ILE A 68 8.45 -10.75 -4.69
CA ILE A 68 9.09 -11.39 -3.52
C ILE A 68 9.81 -12.69 -3.94
N LYS A 69 9.20 -13.53 -4.79
CA LYS A 69 9.85 -14.73 -5.33
C LYS A 69 11.10 -14.44 -6.17
N LYS A 70 11.15 -13.31 -6.86
CA LYS A 70 12.31 -12.91 -7.70
C LYS A 70 13.43 -12.30 -6.87
N VAL A 71 13.11 -11.54 -5.82
CA VAL A 71 14.10 -10.85 -4.97
C VAL A 71 14.59 -11.74 -3.82
N GLY A 72 13.79 -12.72 -3.39
CA GLY A 72 14.14 -13.70 -2.36
C GLY A 72 14.83 -14.97 -2.88
N LYS A 73 15.21 -15.01 -4.15
CA LYS A 73 16.05 -16.06 -4.76
C LYS A 73 17.49 -15.61 -4.88
#